data_AF-H6L7J6-F1
#
_entry.id   AF-H6L7J6-F1
#
_cell.length_a   1.000
_cell.length_b   1.000
_cell.length_c   1.000
_cell.angle_alpha   90.00
_cell.angle_beta   90.00
_cell.angle_gamma   90.00
#
_symmetry.space_group_name_H-M   'P 1'
#
loop_
_entity.id
_entity.type
_entity.pdbx_description
1 polymer ?
#
loop_
_entity_poly.entity_id
_entity_poly.type
_entity_poly.pdbx_seq_one_letter_code
_entity_poly.pdbx_strand_id
1 'polypeptide(L)'
;MSLKIKFLPAGGGDSIFIEHKFNGAKIHILLDGGSLKTYRGGIKPILKGFSETDKLDLVIVTHLHNDHTGGIKGMLEDENFDISLIKEFWMNNSDKILLSPNENKDYMGRKQYLNIQDKLGKHNIKPKTIIAGHHYTIGDLTIDVISPSQEQQDIVADEIYKWERGAGYSSNKKSRDHNKKIDDFDLSAFEPANFKEDNSIWNKSSIAFLLSYKEIKFLFTADAVPSQLISGLQTLLERADAKIDLELLKVSHHASQHNTSNEFLKMINTNKFIICTNGILQELPDKKTIAGIVKSPYREGIEKKKIDIFFTEDTKYLRKILDVDPESVQDDHNFKLHFPENGEVICFEYD
;
A
#
# COMPACT_ATOMS: atom_id res chain seq x y z
N MET A 1 6.28 25.16 5.70
CA MET A 1 5.46 23.94 5.64
C MET A 1 6.42 22.80 5.34
N SER A 2 6.13 21.58 5.73
CA SER A 2 7.01 20.44 5.40
C SER A 2 6.20 19.17 5.39
N LEU A 3 6.38 18.30 4.40
CA LEU A 3 5.79 16.96 4.32
C LEU A 3 6.89 15.91 4.53
N LYS A 4 6.64 14.97 5.44
CA LYS A 4 7.49 13.80 5.69
C LYS A 4 6.68 12.53 5.48
N ILE A 5 7.18 11.61 4.67
CA ILE A 5 6.56 10.31 4.42
C ILE A 5 7.54 9.23 4.86
N LYS A 6 7.22 8.53 5.95
CA LYS A 6 8.05 7.49 6.58
C LYS A 6 7.46 6.11 6.30
N PHE A 7 8.24 5.23 5.71
CA PHE A 7 7.87 3.84 5.48
C PHE A 7 8.39 2.99 6.65
N LEU A 8 7.49 2.60 7.55
CA LEU A 8 7.83 1.88 8.78
C LEU A 8 8.17 0.41 8.47
N PRO A 9 9.01 -0.24 9.30
CA PRO A 9 9.42 -1.62 9.08
C PRO A 9 8.22 -2.57 9.31
N ALA A 10 7.57 -2.91 8.20
CA ALA A 10 6.37 -3.73 8.16
C ALA A 10 6.68 -5.21 7.83
N GLY A 11 7.94 -5.56 7.60
CA GLY A 11 8.30 -6.86 7.09
C GLY A 11 7.77 -7.03 5.68
N GLY A 12 6.77 -7.90 5.49
CA GLY A 12 6.13 -8.11 4.20
C GLY A 12 4.74 -7.53 4.07
N GLY A 13 4.44 -6.48 4.85
CA GLY A 13 3.18 -5.74 4.79
C GLY A 13 3.44 -4.25 4.56
N ASP A 14 2.41 -3.43 4.71
CA ASP A 14 2.51 -1.98 4.62
C ASP A 14 2.31 -1.31 5.98
N SER A 15 3.12 -0.29 6.27
CA SER A 15 2.82 0.71 7.29
C SER A 15 3.58 1.99 6.99
N ILE A 16 2.85 3.08 6.79
CA ILE A 16 3.40 4.35 6.34
C ILE A 16 2.86 5.44 7.27
N PHE A 17 3.76 6.26 7.80
CA PHE A 17 3.42 7.39 8.64
C PHE A 17 3.77 8.69 7.93
N ILE A 18 2.76 9.53 7.72
CA ILE A 18 2.90 10.83 7.07
C ILE A 18 2.75 11.91 8.15
N GLU A 19 3.74 12.79 8.24
CA GLU A 19 3.70 13.98 9.09
C GLU A 19 3.78 15.21 8.20
N HIS A 20 2.84 16.14 8.37
CA HIS A 20 2.83 17.38 7.64
C HIS A 20 2.68 18.59 8.57
N LYS A 21 3.45 19.65 8.35
CA LYS A 21 3.36 20.90 9.11
C LYS A 21 2.66 21.99 8.30
N PHE A 22 1.46 22.35 8.74
CA PHE A 22 0.62 23.37 8.12
C PHE A 22 0.22 24.45 9.12
N ASN A 23 0.48 25.72 8.82
CA ASN A 23 0.11 26.88 9.66
C ASN A 23 0.44 26.73 11.17
N GLY A 24 1.60 26.13 11.47
CA GLY A 24 2.07 25.92 12.85
C GLY A 24 1.49 24.69 13.57
N ALA A 25 0.55 23.98 12.95
CA ALA A 25 0.03 22.70 13.44
C ALA A 25 0.68 21.52 12.71
N LYS A 26 0.70 20.35 13.36
CA LYS A 26 1.05 19.08 12.73
C LYS A 26 -0.20 18.32 12.34
N ILE A 27 -0.15 17.71 11.17
CA ILE A 27 -1.12 16.76 10.64
C ILE A 27 -0.42 15.40 10.60
N HIS A 28 -1.03 14.37 11.17
CA HIS A 28 -0.51 13.01 11.14
C HIS A 28 -1.48 12.04 10.47
N ILE A 29 -0.99 11.31 9.47
CA ILE A 29 -1.73 10.27 8.77
C ILE A 29 -1.01 8.94 8.96
N LEU A 30 -1.73 7.92 9.42
CA LEU A 30 -1.24 6.55 9.50
C LEU A 30 -1.93 5.71 8.42
N LEU A 31 -1.16 5.23 7.46
CA LEU A 31 -1.61 4.34 6.39
C LEU A 31 -1.11 2.92 6.68
N ASP A 32 -2.05 2.02 6.98
CA ASP A 32 -1.82 0.66 7.43
C ASP A 32 -0.91 0.51 8.67
N GLY A 33 -1.05 -0.63 9.35
CA GLY A 33 -0.37 -0.91 10.61
C GLY A 33 0.73 -1.95 10.52
N GLY A 34 0.91 -2.61 9.37
CA GLY A 34 1.81 -3.75 9.28
C GLY A 34 1.35 -4.89 10.21
N SER A 35 2.33 -5.51 10.86
CA SER A 35 2.08 -6.53 11.89
C SER A 35 2.10 -5.95 13.31
N LEU A 36 1.78 -6.76 14.33
CA LEU A 36 1.97 -6.37 15.75
C LEU A 36 3.41 -5.93 16.07
N LYS A 37 4.42 -6.48 15.37
CA LYS A 37 5.82 -6.05 15.53
C LYS A 37 6.02 -4.62 15.02
N THR A 38 5.37 -4.27 13.92
CA THR A 38 5.37 -2.94 13.31
C THR A 38 4.75 -1.92 14.25
N TYR A 39 3.65 -2.28 14.93
CA TYR A 39 3.12 -1.44 16.00
C TYR A 39 4.15 -1.21 17.12
N ARG A 40 4.73 -2.28 17.67
CA ARG A 40 5.65 -2.19 18.81
C ARG A 40 6.94 -1.42 18.50
N GLY A 41 7.50 -1.63 17.30
CA GLY A 41 8.82 -1.11 16.91
C GLY A 41 8.78 0.19 16.08
N GLY A 42 7.68 0.48 15.40
CA GLY A 42 7.55 1.65 14.51
C GLY A 42 6.49 2.65 14.98
N ILE A 43 5.23 2.21 15.03
CA ILE A 43 4.08 3.11 15.31
C ILE A 43 4.10 3.59 16.77
N LYS A 44 4.24 2.68 17.75
CA LYS A 44 4.21 3.02 19.18
C LYS A 44 5.31 4.02 19.57
N PRO A 45 6.57 3.89 19.12
CA PRO A 45 7.59 4.93 19.34
C PRO A 45 7.20 6.31 18.80
N ILE A 46 6.59 6.39 17.62
CA ILE A 46 6.09 7.65 17.04
C ILE A 46 5.01 8.25 17.93
N LEU A 47 4.01 7.45 18.32
CA LEU A 47 2.91 7.90 19.16
C LEU A 47 3.37 8.36 20.55
N LYS A 48 4.41 7.73 21.12
CA LYS A 48 5.02 8.20 22.38
C LYS A 48 5.68 9.58 22.26
N GLY A 49 6.06 9.99 21.06
CA GLY A 49 6.62 11.31 20.78
C GLY A 49 5.57 12.39 20.55
N PHE A 50 4.27 12.06 20.59
CA PHE A 50 3.20 13.03 20.42
C PHE A 50 3.15 13.98 21.61
N SER A 51 2.98 15.27 21.32
CA SER A 51 2.60 16.27 22.31
C SER A 51 1.11 16.15 22.66
N GLU A 52 0.67 16.86 23.70
CA GLU A 52 -0.74 16.86 24.13
C GLU A 52 -1.72 17.32 23.05
N THR A 53 -1.26 18.16 22.12
CA THR A 53 -2.05 18.68 21.00
C THR A 53 -2.01 17.80 19.76
N ASP A 54 -1.06 16.88 19.67
CA ASP A 54 -0.92 16.01 18.50
C ASP A 54 -2.05 14.97 18.49
N LYS A 55 -2.53 14.69 17.27
CA LYS A 55 -3.59 13.71 17.00
C LYS A 55 -3.19 12.86 15.80
N LEU A 56 -3.79 11.68 15.69
CA LEU A 56 -3.85 10.95 14.42
C LEU A 56 -5.05 11.51 13.66
N ASP A 57 -4.78 12.46 12.77
CA ASP A 57 -5.85 13.13 12.03
C ASP A 57 -6.57 12.18 11.09
N LEU A 58 -5.84 11.22 10.50
CA LEU A 58 -6.41 10.22 9.63
C LEU A 58 -5.69 8.88 9.80
N VAL A 59 -6.45 7.81 10.03
CA VAL A 59 -5.97 6.44 9.95
C VAL A 59 -6.65 5.76 8.76
N ILE A 60 -5.87 5.20 7.83
CA ILE A 60 -6.38 4.50 6.65
C ILE A 60 -5.96 3.04 6.75
N VAL A 61 -6.94 2.13 6.77
CA VAL A 61 -6.73 0.69 6.56
C VAL A 61 -7.12 0.39 5.13
N THR A 62 -6.15 0.00 4.31
CA THR A 62 -6.33 -0.12 2.86
C THR A 62 -7.19 -1.32 2.50
N HIS A 63 -6.99 -2.45 3.17
CA HIS A 63 -7.78 -3.67 3.04
C HIS A 63 -7.55 -4.60 4.24
N LEU A 64 -8.30 -5.70 4.31
CA LEU A 64 -8.43 -6.52 5.52
C LEU A 64 -7.43 -7.69 5.64
N HIS A 65 -6.25 -7.59 5.02
CA HIS A 65 -5.18 -8.55 5.24
C HIS A 65 -4.43 -8.28 6.55
N ASN A 66 -3.85 -9.35 7.13
CA ASN A 66 -3.21 -9.31 8.45
C ASN A 66 -1.91 -8.50 8.46
N ASP A 67 -1.17 -8.51 7.36
CA ASP A 67 0.05 -7.73 7.14
C ASP A 67 -0.23 -6.25 6.92
N HIS A 68 -1.50 -5.83 6.90
CA HIS A 68 -1.92 -4.42 6.89
C HIS A 68 -2.62 -4.04 8.21
N THR A 69 -3.50 -4.90 8.72
CA THR A 69 -4.34 -4.61 9.91
C THR A 69 -3.72 -5.01 11.25
N GLY A 70 -2.71 -5.88 11.26
CA GLY A 70 -2.19 -6.50 12.47
C GLY A 70 -1.64 -5.51 13.49
N GLY A 71 -0.93 -4.47 13.03
CA GLY A 71 -0.46 -3.40 13.91
C GLY A 71 -1.55 -2.43 14.34
N ILE A 72 -2.58 -2.21 13.52
CA ILE A 72 -3.75 -1.40 13.90
C ILE A 72 -4.51 -2.09 15.03
N LYS A 73 -4.76 -3.40 14.91
CA LYS A 73 -5.30 -4.21 16.01
C LYS A 73 -4.43 -4.09 17.26
N GLY A 74 -3.11 -4.26 17.11
CA GLY A 74 -2.16 -4.13 18.22
C GLY A 74 -2.22 -2.77 18.92
N MET A 75 -2.40 -1.70 18.15
CA MET A 75 -2.56 -0.33 18.65
C MET A 75 -3.85 -0.16 19.45
N LEU A 76 -4.99 -0.63 18.93
CA LEU A 76 -6.29 -0.51 19.58
C LEU A 76 -6.48 -1.45 20.79
N GLU A 77 -5.65 -2.49 20.91
CA GLU A 77 -5.61 -3.38 22.07
C GLU A 77 -4.66 -2.91 23.17
N ASP A 78 -3.76 -1.97 22.88
CA ASP A 78 -2.84 -1.44 23.88
C ASP A 78 -3.58 -0.49 24.84
N GLU A 79 -3.70 -0.88 26.10
CA GLU A 79 -4.36 -0.09 27.14
C GLU A 79 -3.68 1.27 27.40
N ASN A 80 -2.43 1.44 26.97
CA ASN A 80 -1.70 2.71 27.08
C ASN A 80 -1.90 3.62 25.85
N PHE A 81 -2.58 3.14 24.80
CA PHE A 81 -2.91 3.97 23.66
C PHE A 81 -4.27 4.65 23.91
N ASP A 82 -4.26 5.98 23.91
CA ASP A 82 -5.49 6.75 23.97
C ASP A 82 -6.17 6.75 22.59
N ILE A 83 -7.21 5.94 22.44
CA ILE A 83 -8.01 5.82 21.20
C ILE A 83 -8.63 7.18 20.81
N SER A 84 -8.83 8.11 21.74
CA SER A 84 -9.35 9.45 21.44
C SER A 84 -8.38 10.34 20.63
N LEU A 85 -7.13 9.88 20.44
CA LEU A 85 -6.18 10.52 19.54
C LEU A 85 -6.58 10.42 18.06
N ILE A 86 -7.43 9.45 17.69
CA ILE A 86 -7.89 9.24 16.32
C ILE A 86 -9.04 10.20 16.02
N LYS A 87 -8.86 11.10 15.05
CA LYS A 87 -9.94 11.97 14.56
C LYS A 87 -10.79 11.31 13.49
N GLU A 88 -10.14 10.68 12.51
CA GLU A 88 -10.80 10.05 11.38
C GLU A 88 -10.20 8.68 11.07
N PHE A 89 -11.06 7.73 10.70
CA PHE A 89 -10.67 6.35 10.43
C PHE A 89 -11.36 5.85 9.15
N TRP A 90 -10.59 5.41 8.17
CA TRP A 90 -11.06 4.84 6.91
C TRP A 90 -10.76 3.35 6.86
N MET A 91 -11.75 2.55 6.44
CA MET A 91 -11.60 1.10 6.27
C MET A 91 -12.77 0.57 5.44
N ASN A 92 -12.55 -0.49 4.64
CA ASN A 92 -13.67 -1.20 4.04
C ASN A 92 -14.59 -1.74 5.14
N ASN A 93 -15.89 -1.46 5.04
CA ASN A 93 -16.89 -1.86 6.02
C ASN A 93 -18.12 -2.47 5.32
N SER A 94 -19.01 -3.09 6.09
CA SER A 94 -20.33 -3.53 5.61
C SER A 94 -21.41 -2.80 6.39
N ASP A 95 -22.25 -2.03 5.68
CA ASP A 95 -23.42 -1.37 6.28
C ASP A 95 -24.57 -2.34 6.58
N LYS A 96 -24.42 -3.62 6.20
CA LYS A 96 -25.42 -4.65 6.47
C LYS A 96 -25.42 -4.98 7.96
N ILE A 97 -26.62 -5.08 8.54
CA ILE A 97 -26.80 -5.44 9.95
C ILE A 97 -26.12 -6.78 10.22
N LEU A 98 -25.08 -6.71 11.03
CA LEU A 98 -24.27 -7.85 11.41
C LEU A 98 -25.11 -8.82 12.25
N LEU A 99 -25.23 -10.07 11.83
CA LEU A 99 -25.92 -11.10 12.60
C LEU A 99 -24.95 -11.72 13.59
N SER A 100 -25.45 -12.07 14.78
CA SER A 100 -24.66 -12.61 15.89
C SER A 100 -23.69 -13.72 15.41
N PRO A 101 -22.41 -13.68 15.81
CA PRO A 101 -21.38 -14.55 15.24
C PRO A 101 -21.67 -16.03 15.49
N ASN A 102 -21.66 -16.84 14.43
CA ASN A 102 -21.50 -18.29 14.55
C ASN A 102 -20.04 -18.61 14.88
N GLU A 103 -19.80 -19.33 15.97
CA GLU A 103 -18.48 -19.60 16.59
C GLU A 103 -17.54 -20.47 15.73
N ASN A 104 -18.01 -21.04 14.63
CA ASN A 104 -17.42 -22.27 14.08
C ASN A 104 -16.40 -22.13 12.95
N LYS A 105 -15.98 -20.93 12.52
CA LYS A 105 -14.82 -20.81 11.57
C LYS A 105 -13.98 -19.56 11.82
N ASP A 106 -12.69 -19.83 12.05
CA ASP A 106 -11.70 -18.91 12.58
C ASP A 106 -10.79 -18.37 11.45
N TYR A 107 -11.27 -17.35 10.73
CA TYR A 107 -10.44 -16.64 9.76
C TYR A 107 -9.73 -15.47 10.45
N MET A 108 -8.39 -15.42 10.39
CA MET A 108 -7.60 -14.40 11.08
C MET A 108 -8.01 -12.97 10.70
N GLY A 109 -8.26 -12.70 9.40
CA GLY A 109 -8.71 -11.39 8.93
C GLY A 109 -10.09 -10.99 9.48
N ARG A 110 -11.00 -11.96 9.66
CA ARG A 110 -12.34 -11.74 10.24
C ARG A 110 -12.23 -11.32 11.71
N LYS A 111 -11.42 -12.04 12.50
CA LYS A 111 -11.19 -11.70 13.91
C LYS A 111 -10.61 -10.30 14.06
N GLN A 112 -9.70 -9.92 13.17
CA GLN A 112 -9.09 -8.59 13.17
C GLN A 112 -10.10 -7.51 12.87
N TYR A 113 -10.87 -7.67 11.79
CA TYR A 113 -11.93 -6.75 11.41
C TYR A 113 -12.93 -6.54 12.56
N LEU A 114 -13.46 -7.61 13.16
CA LEU A 114 -14.43 -7.52 14.25
C LEU A 114 -13.83 -6.86 15.51
N ASN A 115 -12.56 -7.14 15.82
CA ASN A 115 -11.88 -6.54 16.95
C ASN A 115 -11.67 -5.02 16.75
N ILE A 116 -11.25 -4.61 15.55
CA ILE A 116 -11.10 -3.19 15.20
C ILE A 116 -12.46 -2.48 15.31
N GLN A 117 -13.52 -3.06 14.74
CA GLN A 117 -14.88 -2.52 14.81
C GLN A 117 -15.37 -2.37 16.26
N ASP A 118 -15.22 -3.41 17.10
CA ASP A 118 -15.61 -3.39 18.51
C ASP A 118 -14.87 -2.30 19.30
N LYS A 119 -13.55 -2.21 19.12
CA LYS A 119 -12.72 -1.21 19.80
C LYS A 119 -13.07 0.21 19.40
N LEU A 120 -13.24 0.48 18.09
CA LEU A 120 -13.62 1.81 17.61
C LEU A 120 -15.05 2.17 18.06
N GLY A 121 -15.99 1.22 17.97
CA GLY A 121 -17.38 1.40 18.37
C GLY A 121 -17.55 1.74 19.86
N LYS A 122 -16.77 1.10 20.75
CA LYS A 122 -16.74 1.43 22.19
C LYS A 122 -16.31 2.87 22.49
N HIS A 123 -15.59 3.50 21.56
CA HIS A 123 -15.13 4.89 21.66
C HIS A 123 -15.90 5.84 20.73
N ASN A 124 -17.06 5.42 20.19
CA ASN A 124 -17.88 6.20 19.25
C ASN A 124 -17.15 6.63 17.97
N ILE A 125 -16.07 5.95 17.59
CA ILE A 125 -15.39 6.17 16.32
C ILE A 125 -16.05 5.25 15.29
N LYS A 126 -16.63 5.84 14.24
CA LYS A 126 -17.24 5.10 13.14
C LYS A 126 -16.30 5.10 11.94
N PRO A 127 -15.74 3.93 11.54
CA PRO A 127 -14.97 3.84 10.31
C PRO A 127 -15.78 4.27 9.10
N LYS A 128 -15.20 5.12 8.24
CA LYS A 128 -15.79 5.51 6.97
C LYS A 128 -15.36 4.54 5.88
N THR A 129 -16.33 4.05 5.11
CA THR A 129 -16.08 3.35 3.86
C THR A 129 -15.78 4.38 2.78
N ILE A 130 -14.65 4.21 2.08
CA ILE A 130 -14.17 5.16 1.08
C ILE A 130 -13.96 4.41 -0.25
N ILE A 131 -14.31 5.06 -1.35
CA ILE A 131 -14.30 4.52 -2.71
C ILE A 131 -13.68 5.53 -3.69
N ALA A 132 -13.40 5.06 -4.91
CA ALA A 132 -12.93 5.87 -6.02
C ALA A 132 -13.84 7.07 -6.27
N GLY A 133 -13.24 8.23 -6.54
CA GLY A 133 -13.91 9.53 -6.70
C GLY A 133 -14.09 10.31 -5.41
N HIS A 134 -13.74 9.74 -4.24
CA HIS A 134 -13.71 10.50 -2.99
C HIS A 134 -12.54 11.48 -2.99
N HIS A 135 -12.84 12.77 -2.78
CA HIS A 135 -11.87 13.84 -2.59
C HIS A 135 -11.87 14.28 -1.12
N TYR A 136 -10.69 14.30 -0.50
CA TYR A 136 -10.50 14.72 0.88
C TYR A 136 -9.37 15.73 1.01
N THR A 137 -9.55 16.75 1.84
CA THR A 137 -8.54 17.78 2.08
C THR A 137 -8.23 17.86 3.57
N ILE A 138 -6.95 17.93 3.90
CA ILE A 138 -6.47 18.14 5.27
C ILE A 138 -5.25 19.08 5.27
N GLY A 139 -5.43 20.29 5.82
CA GLY A 139 -4.47 21.36 5.62
C GLY A 139 -4.42 21.78 4.15
N ASP A 140 -3.24 21.74 3.54
CA ASP A 140 -3.00 21.91 2.10
C ASP A 140 -2.71 20.58 1.37
N LEU A 141 -2.93 19.45 2.04
CA LEU A 141 -2.87 18.13 1.41
C LEU A 141 -4.22 17.78 0.81
N THR A 142 -4.22 17.21 -0.41
CA THR A 142 -5.39 16.56 -0.98
C THR A 142 -5.16 15.06 -1.13
N ILE A 143 -6.22 14.29 -0.92
CA ILE A 143 -6.27 12.84 -1.15
C ILE A 143 -7.40 12.58 -2.14
N ASP A 144 -7.02 12.14 -3.33
CA ASP A 144 -7.94 11.72 -4.40
C ASP A 144 -7.95 10.20 -4.47
N VAL A 145 -9.05 9.59 -4.04
CA VAL A 145 -9.16 8.12 -3.99
C VAL A 145 -9.52 7.59 -5.37
N ILE A 146 -8.78 6.57 -5.80
CA ILE A 146 -8.90 5.95 -7.13
C ILE A 146 -9.33 4.48 -7.07
N SER A 147 -9.29 3.86 -5.90
CA SER A 147 -9.73 2.49 -5.66
C SER A 147 -10.18 2.36 -4.20
N PRO A 148 -11.12 1.48 -3.86
CA PRO A 148 -11.87 0.58 -4.75
C PRO A 148 -13.04 1.26 -5.46
N SER A 149 -13.54 0.68 -6.55
CA SER A 149 -14.83 1.08 -7.13
C SER A 149 -16.00 0.76 -6.19
N GLN A 150 -17.16 1.40 -6.40
CA GLN A 150 -18.39 1.06 -5.66
C GLN A 150 -18.76 -0.42 -5.82
N GLU A 151 -18.68 -0.96 -7.04
CA GLU A 151 -18.94 -2.38 -7.31
C GLU A 151 -18.05 -3.30 -6.48
N GLN A 152 -16.75 -2.99 -6.41
CA GLN A 152 -15.82 -3.79 -5.63
C GLN A 152 -16.07 -3.66 -4.13
N GLN A 153 -16.49 -2.48 -3.66
CA GLN A 153 -16.91 -2.27 -2.27
C GLN A 153 -18.18 -3.06 -1.93
N ASP A 154 -19.14 -3.18 -2.85
CA ASP A 154 -20.36 -3.98 -2.65
C ASP A 154 -20.01 -5.48 -2.51
N ILE A 155 -19.09 -5.98 -3.33
CA ILE A 155 -18.56 -7.36 -3.22
C ILE A 155 -17.91 -7.59 -1.85
N VAL A 156 -17.13 -6.63 -1.38
CA VAL A 156 -16.44 -6.72 -0.09
C VAL A 156 -17.43 -6.69 1.07
N ALA A 157 -18.43 -5.81 1.01
CA ALA A 157 -19.50 -5.76 2.00
C ALA A 157 -20.27 -7.08 2.06
N ASP A 158 -20.49 -7.73 0.92
CA ASP A 158 -21.07 -9.08 0.82
C ASP A 158 -20.18 -10.16 1.41
N GLU A 159 -18.87 -10.14 1.14
CA GLU A 159 -17.94 -11.11 1.70
C GLU A 159 -17.78 -10.93 3.22
N ILE A 160 -17.73 -9.70 3.72
CA ILE A 160 -17.76 -9.40 5.16
C ILE A 160 -19.06 -9.95 5.78
N TYR A 161 -20.20 -9.75 5.10
CA TYR A 161 -21.48 -10.30 5.57
C TYR A 161 -21.50 -11.84 5.56
N LYS A 162 -20.87 -12.49 4.56
CA LYS A 162 -20.72 -13.95 4.50
C LYS A 162 -19.76 -14.49 5.56
N TRP A 163 -18.72 -13.75 5.93
CA TRP A 163 -17.83 -14.13 7.03
C TRP A 163 -18.61 -14.40 8.31
N GLU A 164 -19.69 -13.66 8.55
CA GLU A 164 -20.58 -13.87 9.69
C GLU A 164 -21.35 -15.20 9.63
N ARG A 165 -21.56 -15.73 8.43
CA ARG A 165 -22.29 -16.98 8.17
C ARG A 165 -21.40 -18.22 8.01
N GLY A 166 -20.07 -18.10 8.17
CA GLY A 166 -19.17 -19.24 8.31
C GLY A 166 -18.81 -19.98 7.01
N ALA A 167 -18.74 -19.29 5.87
CA ALA A 167 -18.16 -19.84 4.64
C ALA A 167 -16.62 -19.76 4.69
N GLY A 168 -15.93 -20.86 4.38
CA GLY A 168 -14.46 -20.94 4.43
C GLY A 168 -13.83 -20.67 3.07
N TYR A 169 -12.58 -20.17 3.08
CA TYR A 169 -11.79 -19.92 1.87
C TYR A 169 -10.40 -20.59 2.01
N SER A 170 -9.84 -21.02 0.88
CA SER A 170 -8.54 -21.70 0.80
C SER A 170 -7.52 -20.82 0.07
N SER A 171 -6.25 -20.90 0.47
CA SER A 171 -5.13 -20.22 -0.21
C SER A 171 -4.19 -21.24 -0.85
N ASN A 172 -3.66 -20.89 -2.02
CA ASN A 172 -2.65 -21.68 -2.73
C ASN A 172 -1.24 -21.13 -2.45
N LYS A 173 -0.26 -22.03 -2.42
CA LYS A 173 1.16 -21.71 -2.21
C LYS A 173 1.82 -21.30 -3.54
N LYS A 174 2.63 -20.24 -3.53
CA LYS A 174 3.45 -19.75 -4.67
C LYS A 174 4.93 -20.10 -4.49
N SER A 175 5.74 -19.89 -5.55
CA SER A 175 7.20 -20.11 -5.61
C SER A 175 7.94 -18.91 -6.25
N ARG A 176 9.08 -18.48 -5.69
CA ARG A 176 9.97 -17.40 -6.20
C ARG A 176 10.49 -17.57 -7.64
N ASP A 177 10.80 -16.44 -8.29
CA ASP A 177 11.37 -16.36 -9.65
C ASP A 177 12.79 -15.76 -9.74
N HIS A 178 13.47 -15.53 -8.61
CA HIS A 178 14.78 -14.84 -8.54
C HIS A 178 15.93 -15.61 -9.22
N ASN A 179 15.70 -16.87 -9.62
CA ASN A 179 16.65 -17.70 -10.35
C ASN A 179 16.75 -17.35 -11.84
N LYS A 180 15.95 -16.40 -12.35
CA LYS A 180 16.00 -15.90 -13.73
C LYS A 180 16.66 -14.52 -13.79
N LYS A 181 17.35 -14.23 -14.90
CA LYS A 181 17.95 -12.90 -15.13
C LYS A 181 16.90 -11.88 -15.56
N ILE A 182 17.15 -10.60 -15.31
CA ILE A 182 16.34 -9.46 -15.78
C ILE A 182 16.14 -9.51 -17.30
N ASP A 183 17.20 -9.86 -18.04
CA ASP A 183 17.16 -9.94 -19.51
C ASP A 183 16.38 -11.14 -20.04
N ASP A 184 16.29 -12.22 -19.25
CA ASP A 184 15.62 -13.46 -19.64
C ASP A 184 14.10 -13.40 -19.41
N PHE A 185 13.57 -12.38 -18.75
CA PHE A 185 12.13 -12.23 -18.57
C PHE A 185 11.46 -11.83 -19.88
N ASP A 186 10.61 -12.72 -20.37
CA ASP A 186 9.59 -12.38 -21.35
C ASP A 186 8.53 -11.47 -20.72
N LEU A 187 8.55 -10.21 -21.15
CA LEU A 187 7.63 -9.17 -20.69
C LEU A 187 6.31 -9.17 -21.46
N SER A 188 6.13 -10.04 -22.46
CA SER A 188 4.84 -10.23 -23.14
C SER A 188 3.72 -10.59 -22.17
N ALA A 189 4.06 -11.15 -21.00
CA ALA A 189 3.11 -11.44 -19.92
C ALA A 189 2.57 -10.19 -19.20
N PHE A 190 3.20 -9.02 -19.38
CA PHE A 190 2.67 -7.74 -18.91
C PHE A 190 1.74 -7.07 -19.93
N GLU A 191 1.68 -7.60 -21.16
CA GLU A 191 0.77 -7.12 -22.19
C GLU A 191 -0.68 -7.53 -21.91
N PRO A 192 -1.66 -6.71 -22.32
CA PRO A 192 -3.06 -6.89 -21.92
C PRO A 192 -3.62 -8.28 -22.26
N ALA A 193 -3.24 -8.82 -23.42
CA ALA A 193 -3.70 -10.13 -23.90
C ALA A 193 -3.23 -11.32 -23.04
N ASN A 194 -2.12 -11.17 -22.29
CA ASN A 194 -1.49 -12.25 -21.55
C ASN A 194 -1.45 -12.01 -20.03
N PHE A 195 -1.79 -10.79 -19.58
CA PHE A 195 -1.70 -10.40 -18.18
C PHE A 195 -2.71 -11.17 -17.33
N LYS A 196 -2.20 -11.88 -16.32
CA LYS A 196 -3.02 -12.59 -15.33
C LYS A 196 -3.10 -11.75 -14.08
N GLU A 197 -4.17 -10.99 -13.95
CA GLU A 197 -4.42 -10.16 -12.79
C GLU A 197 -4.74 -10.97 -11.53
N ASP A 198 -4.36 -10.44 -10.37
CA ASP A 198 -4.74 -10.97 -9.06
C ASP A 198 -6.27 -11.02 -8.90
N ASN A 199 -6.79 -12.15 -8.42
CA ASN A 199 -8.22 -12.38 -8.24
C ASN A 199 -8.68 -12.27 -6.79
N SER A 200 -7.79 -11.94 -5.85
CA SER A 200 -8.12 -11.72 -4.44
C SER A 200 -9.12 -10.57 -4.28
N ILE A 201 -10.27 -10.87 -3.68
CA ILE A 201 -11.33 -9.89 -3.38
C ILE A 201 -10.78 -8.76 -2.49
N TRP A 202 -9.92 -9.09 -1.53
CA TRP A 202 -9.34 -8.12 -0.59
C TRP A 202 -8.30 -7.22 -1.25
N ASN A 203 -7.47 -7.76 -2.16
CA ASN A 203 -6.49 -6.94 -2.87
C ASN A 203 -7.20 -5.97 -3.82
N LYS A 204 -8.24 -6.44 -4.52
CA LYS A 204 -9.12 -5.59 -5.33
C LYS A 204 -9.81 -4.49 -4.52
N SER A 205 -10.05 -4.70 -3.23
CA SER A 205 -10.70 -3.71 -2.36
C SER A 205 -9.78 -2.64 -1.80
N SER A 206 -8.48 -2.72 -2.10
CA SER A 206 -7.48 -1.81 -1.56
C SER A 206 -7.84 -0.35 -1.83
N ILE A 207 -7.84 0.44 -0.76
CA ILE A 207 -7.90 1.90 -0.84
C ILE A 207 -6.58 2.39 -1.45
N ALA A 208 -6.62 2.78 -2.72
CA ALA A 208 -5.50 3.42 -3.41
C ALA A 208 -5.85 4.87 -3.69
N PHE A 209 -4.87 5.76 -3.56
CA PHE A 209 -5.11 7.19 -3.69
C PHE A 209 -3.87 7.96 -4.15
N LEU A 210 -4.14 9.11 -4.76
CA LEU A 210 -3.17 10.15 -5.05
C LEU A 210 -3.14 11.13 -3.88
N LEU A 211 -1.98 11.28 -3.24
CA LEU A 211 -1.72 12.36 -2.29
C LEU A 211 -1.07 13.51 -3.04
N SER A 212 -1.65 14.71 -2.97
CA SER A 212 -1.02 15.92 -3.52
C SER A 212 -0.57 16.85 -2.40
N TYR A 213 0.64 17.36 -2.53
CA TYR A 213 1.20 18.42 -1.71
C TYR A 213 1.77 19.51 -2.62
N LYS A 214 1.09 20.65 -2.69
CA LYS A 214 1.32 21.65 -3.74
C LYS A 214 1.19 20.96 -5.12
N GLU A 215 2.17 21.13 -5.99
CA GLU A 215 2.23 20.47 -7.31
C GLU A 215 2.84 19.05 -7.27
N ILE A 216 3.30 18.59 -6.10
CA ILE A 216 3.97 17.29 -5.94
C ILE A 216 2.92 16.22 -5.66
N LYS A 217 2.99 15.09 -6.39
CA LYS A 217 2.02 14.00 -6.30
C LYS A 217 2.69 12.67 -5.93
N PHE A 218 2.03 11.92 -5.06
CA PHE A 218 2.46 10.60 -4.59
C PHE A 218 1.33 9.61 -4.82
N LEU A 219 1.63 8.43 -5.38
CA LEU A 219 0.63 7.39 -5.60
C LEU A 219 0.85 6.23 -4.62
N PHE A 220 -0.13 6.00 -3.74
CA PHE A 220 -0.15 4.88 -2.81
C PHE A 220 -1.15 3.84 -3.30
N THR A 221 -0.66 2.69 -3.76
CA THR A 221 -1.51 1.66 -4.38
C THR A 221 -1.91 0.53 -3.43
N ALA A 222 -1.33 0.45 -2.24
CA ALA A 222 -1.48 -0.71 -1.35
C ALA A 222 -1.31 -2.02 -2.12
N ASP A 223 -2.33 -2.90 -2.13
CA ASP A 223 -2.33 -4.16 -2.89
C ASP A 223 -3.31 -4.12 -4.07
N ALA A 224 -3.78 -2.94 -4.47
CA ALA A 224 -4.76 -2.74 -5.53
C ALA A 224 -4.34 -3.37 -6.84
N VAL A 225 -5.30 -3.95 -7.54
CA VAL A 225 -5.05 -4.57 -8.85
C VAL A 225 -5.02 -3.50 -9.96
N PRO A 226 -4.27 -3.71 -11.05
CA PRO A 226 -4.15 -2.77 -12.16
C PRO A 226 -5.47 -2.28 -12.72
N SER A 227 -6.49 -3.14 -12.87
CA SER A 227 -7.79 -2.75 -13.42
C SER A 227 -8.51 -1.70 -12.57
N GLN A 228 -8.43 -1.81 -11.24
CA GLN A 228 -8.97 -0.80 -10.32
C GLN A 228 -8.17 0.50 -10.41
N LEU A 229 -6.84 0.41 -10.43
CA LEU A 229 -5.96 1.58 -10.55
C LEU A 229 -6.18 2.33 -11.88
N ILE A 230 -6.22 1.61 -13.00
CA ILE A 230 -6.43 2.17 -14.34
C ILE A 230 -7.78 2.88 -14.41
N SER A 231 -8.85 2.22 -13.97
CA SER A 231 -10.20 2.80 -13.96
C SER A 231 -10.25 4.09 -13.14
N GLY A 232 -9.71 4.07 -11.92
CA GLY A 232 -9.66 5.25 -11.07
C GLY A 232 -8.81 6.38 -11.64
N LEU A 233 -7.62 6.08 -12.15
CA LEU A 233 -6.76 7.09 -12.76
C LEU A 233 -7.40 7.72 -14.00
N GLN A 234 -8.15 6.95 -14.81
CA GLN A 234 -8.87 7.47 -15.97
C GLN A 234 -9.88 8.56 -15.59
N THR A 235 -10.45 8.49 -14.38
CA THR A 235 -11.38 9.54 -13.90
C THR A 235 -10.67 10.86 -13.55
N LEU A 236 -9.36 10.81 -13.27
CA LEU A 236 -8.54 11.99 -12.94
C LEU A 236 -7.87 12.64 -14.16
N LEU A 237 -7.81 11.93 -15.29
CA LEU A 237 -7.13 12.38 -16.50
C LEU A 237 -8.10 13.15 -17.42
N GLU A 238 -7.69 14.35 -17.84
CA GLU A 238 -8.46 15.14 -18.81
C GLU A 238 -8.45 14.54 -20.22
N ARG A 239 -7.40 13.78 -20.55
CA ARG A 239 -7.25 13.09 -21.84
C ARG A 239 -6.82 11.64 -21.62
N ALA A 240 -7.31 10.75 -22.47
CA ALA A 240 -7.02 9.32 -22.38
C ALA A 240 -5.53 8.95 -22.57
N ASP A 241 -4.75 9.84 -23.20
CA ASP A 241 -3.31 9.67 -23.43
C ASP A 241 -2.44 10.42 -22.41
N ALA A 242 -3.04 11.18 -21.50
CA ALA A 242 -2.30 11.91 -20.49
C ALA A 242 -1.68 10.97 -19.45
N LYS A 243 -0.51 11.37 -18.94
CA LYS A 243 0.18 10.70 -17.84
C LYS A 243 0.07 11.54 -16.58
N ILE A 244 0.10 10.88 -15.44
CA ILE A 244 0.22 11.54 -14.15
C ILE A 244 1.69 11.58 -13.77
N ASP A 245 2.23 12.79 -13.64
CA ASP A 245 3.56 13.00 -13.08
C ASP A 245 3.54 12.70 -11.57
N LEU A 246 4.42 11.80 -11.12
CA LEU A 246 4.52 11.39 -9.72
C LEU A 246 5.96 11.52 -9.22
N GLU A 247 6.08 12.07 -8.02
CA GLU A 247 7.32 12.11 -7.27
C GLU A 247 7.67 10.74 -6.68
N LEU A 248 6.68 9.92 -6.36
CA LEU A 248 6.86 8.57 -5.83
C LEU A 248 5.65 7.69 -6.17
N LEU A 249 5.92 6.44 -6.52
CA LEU A 249 4.93 5.36 -6.55
C LEU A 249 5.28 4.29 -5.50
N LYS A 250 4.36 4.01 -4.57
CA LYS A 250 4.39 2.73 -3.82
C LYS A 250 3.92 1.64 -4.77
N VAL A 251 4.78 0.66 -5.05
CA VAL A 251 4.47 -0.44 -5.97
C VAL A 251 3.44 -1.37 -5.35
N SER A 252 2.44 -1.76 -6.14
CA SER A 252 1.32 -2.57 -5.64
C SER A 252 1.75 -3.95 -5.18
N HIS A 253 1.14 -4.39 -4.07
CA HIS A 253 1.21 -5.77 -3.56
C HIS A 253 2.64 -6.29 -3.49
N HIS A 254 3.50 -5.53 -2.82
CA HIS A 254 4.89 -5.90 -2.56
C HIS A 254 5.69 -6.24 -3.83
N ALA A 255 5.29 -5.66 -4.97
CA ALA A 255 5.76 -5.95 -6.33
C ALA A 255 5.46 -7.38 -6.84
N SER A 256 4.25 -7.88 -6.56
CA SER A 256 3.66 -9.04 -7.25
C SER A 256 3.47 -8.79 -8.75
N GLN A 257 3.86 -9.76 -9.57
CA GLN A 257 3.74 -9.68 -11.03
C GLN A 257 2.29 -9.61 -11.53
N HIS A 258 1.32 -9.90 -10.65
CA HIS A 258 -0.11 -9.88 -10.96
C HIS A 258 -0.78 -8.54 -10.62
N ASN A 259 -0.02 -7.59 -10.04
CA ASN A 259 -0.55 -6.34 -9.50
C ASN A 259 0.06 -5.09 -10.15
N THR A 260 0.98 -5.24 -11.12
CA THR A 260 1.54 -4.15 -11.92
C THR A 260 1.54 -4.56 -13.39
N SER A 261 0.83 -3.83 -14.25
CA SER A 261 0.72 -4.10 -15.69
C SER A 261 1.37 -3.00 -16.53
N ASN A 262 1.66 -3.29 -17.80
CA ASN A 262 2.18 -2.29 -18.72
C ASN A 262 1.16 -1.17 -19.01
N GLU A 263 -0.14 -1.48 -19.02
CA GLU A 263 -1.20 -0.47 -19.17
C GLU A 263 -1.22 0.51 -18.00
N PHE A 264 -1.05 0.00 -16.77
CA PHE A 264 -0.94 0.85 -15.60
C PHE A 264 0.32 1.72 -15.65
N LEU A 265 1.48 1.12 -15.95
CA LEU A 265 2.75 1.86 -16.07
C LEU A 265 2.71 2.92 -17.18
N LYS A 266 1.90 2.72 -18.23
CA LYS A 266 1.72 3.70 -19.31
C LYS A 266 1.02 4.98 -18.84
N MET A 267 0.21 4.92 -17.79
CA MET A 267 -0.57 6.07 -17.28
C MET A 267 0.21 6.97 -16.32
N ILE A 268 1.42 6.58 -15.93
CA ILE A 268 2.21 7.27 -14.91
C ILE A 268 3.57 7.69 -15.47
N ASN A 269 4.09 8.80 -14.98
CA ASN A 269 5.45 9.25 -15.22
C ASN A 269 6.18 9.42 -13.89
N THR A 270 7.08 8.49 -13.59
CA THR A 270 7.93 8.56 -12.39
C THR A 270 9.23 7.81 -12.60
N ASN A 271 10.25 8.22 -11.86
CA ASN A 271 11.51 7.49 -11.76
C ASN A 271 11.78 7.00 -10.34
N LYS A 272 10.83 7.18 -9.41
CA LYS A 272 11.01 6.82 -8.00
C LYS A 272 9.92 5.85 -7.56
N PHE A 273 10.33 4.65 -7.21
CA PHE A 273 9.46 3.55 -6.80
C PHE A 273 9.85 3.10 -5.40
N ILE A 274 8.87 2.68 -4.60
CA ILE A 274 9.13 2.03 -3.31
C ILE A 274 8.36 0.72 -3.21
N ILE A 275 9.06 -0.33 -2.77
CA ILE A 275 8.52 -1.67 -2.59
C ILE A 275 8.61 -1.99 -1.09
N CYS A 276 7.45 -2.09 -0.45
CA CYS A 276 7.34 -2.55 0.92
C CYS A 276 7.47 -4.07 0.94
N THR A 277 8.57 -4.63 1.44
CA THR A 277 8.73 -6.10 1.56
C THR A 277 10.02 -6.44 2.27
N ASN A 278 10.08 -7.63 2.85
CA ASN A 278 11.28 -8.23 3.43
C ASN A 278 11.86 -9.38 2.58
N GLY A 279 11.26 -9.72 1.43
CA GLY A 279 11.69 -10.83 0.59
C GLY A 279 11.23 -12.21 1.08
N ILE A 280 10.54 -12.29 2.23
CA ILE A 280 10.21 -13.55 2.91
C ILE A 280 8.71 -13.83 2.82
N LEU A 281 7.88 -12.88 3.26
CA LEU A 281 6.43 -13.07 3.27
C LEU A 281 5.91 -13.08 1.84
N GLN A 282 4.98 -14.01 1.55
CA GLN A 282 4.43 -14.28 0.21
C GLN A 282 5.48 -14.58 -0.88
N GLU A 283 6.76 -14.71 -0.51
CA GLU A 283 7.88 -14.86 -1.44
C GLU A 283 8.07 -13.68 -2.42
N LEU A 284 7.55 -12.49 -2.08
CA LEU A 284 7.63 -11.27 -2.88
C LEU A 284 8.85 -10.42 -2.50
N PRO A 285 9.45 -9.65 -3.41
CA PRO A 285 8.91 -9.23 -4.72
C PRO A 285 9.14 -10.26 -5.82
N ASP A 286 8.28 -10.26 -6.86
CA ASP A 286 8.60 -10.95 -8.11
C ASP A 286 9.65 -10.12 -8.86
N LYS A 287 10.78 -10.74 -9.21
CA LYS A 287 11.83 -10.07 -9.98
C LYS A 287 11.31 -9.66 -11.36
N LYS A 288 10.35 -10.41 -11.90
CA LYS A 288 9.63 -10.07 -13.11
C LYS A 288 8.98 -8.67 -13.06
N THR A 289 8.44 -8.26 -11.91
CA THR A 289 7.84 -6.92 -11.73
C THR A 289 8.89 -5.83 -11.83
N ILE A 290 10.07 -6.05 -11.21
CA ILE A 290 11.20 -5.13 -11.31
C ILE A 290 11.65 -5.02 -12.77
N ALA A 291 11.78 -6.15 -13.47
CA ALA A 291 12.09 -6.17 -14.90
C ALA A 291 11.05 -5.39 -15.72
N GLY A 292 9.75 -5.56 -15.43
CA GLY A 292 8.66 -4.82 -16.07
C GLY A 292 8.75 -3.30 -15.84
N ILE A 293 9.09 -2.86 -14.63
CA ILE A 293 9.30 -1.44 -14.31
C ILE A 293 10.51 -0.88 -15.06
N VAL A 294 11.68 -1.54 -14.97
CA VAL A 294 12.93 -0.98 -15.52
C VAL A 294 12.99 -1.08 -17.05
N LYS A 295 12.35 -2.09 -17.65
CA LYS A 295 12.31 -2.31 -19.11
C LYS A 295 11.00 -1.80 -19.76
N SER A 296 10.16 -1.07 -19.03
CA SER A 296 8.88 -0.58 -19.58
C SER A 296 9.10 0.31 -20.81
N PRO A 297 8.45 0.01 -21.96
CA PRO A 297 8.61 0.79 -23.19
C PRO A 297 7.93 2.16 -23.10
N TYR A 298 7.12 2.40 -22.06
CA TYR A 298 6.37 3.64 -21.86
C TYR A 298 7.11 4.67 -21.03
N ARG A 299 8.32 4.35 -20.56
CA ARG A 299 9.21 5.32 -19.92
C ARG A 299 9.58 6.38 -20.98
N GLU A 300 9.25 7.64 -20.74
CA GLU A 300 9.74 8.74 -21.59
C GLU A 300 11.09 9.23 -21.07
N GLY A 301 12.05 9.45 -21.97
CA GLY A 301 13.38 9.93 -21.59
C GLY A 301 14.26 8.89 -20.86
N ILE A 302 14.03 7.59 -21.12
CA ILE A 302 14.71 6.40 -20.55
C ILE A 302 16.23 6.57 -20.44
N GLU A 303 16.83 7.13 -21.49
CA GLU A 303 18.28 7.28 -21.57
C GLU A 303 18.83 8.39 -20.66
N LYS A 304 17.98 9.24 -20.08
CA LYS A 304 18.38 10.44 -19.33
C LYS A 304 18.07 10.41 -17.84
N LYS A 305 17.12 9.59 -17.37
CA LYS A 305 16.71 9.57 -15.95
C LYS A 305 16.79 8.16 -15.35
N LYS A 306 17.65 8.03 -14.35
CA LYS A 306 17.84 6.83 -13.53
C LYS A 306 16.55 6.50 -12.76
N ILE A 307 16.16 5.22 -12.74
CA ILE A 307 15.11 4.72 -11.86
C ILE A 307 15.71 4.39 -10.49
N ASP A 308 15.10 4.91 -9.44
CA ASP A 308 15.42 4.58 -8.06
C ASP A 308 14.30 3.71 -7.48
N ILE A 309 14.63 2.46 -7.13
CA ILE A 309 13.72 1.53 -6.46
C ILE A 309 14.17 1.37 -5.02
N PHE A 310 13.38 1.86 -4.08
CA PHE A 310 13.62 1.74 -2.65
C PHE A 310 12.94 0.49 -2.09
N PHE A 311 13.66 -0.29 -1.30
CA PHE A 311 13.07 -1.31 -0.43
C PHE A 311 12.92 -0.76 0.99
N THR A 312 11.87 -1.15 1.68
CA THR A 312 11.65 -0.76 3.08
C THR A 312 12.47 -1.58 4.09
N GLU A 313 13.04 -2.69 3.66
CA GLU A 313 13.80 -3.62 4.49
C GLU A 313 15.11 -4.01 3.80
N ASP A 314 16.14 -4.31 4.59
CA ASP A 314 17.40 -4.85 4.12
C ASP A 314 17.56 -6.29 4.59
N THR A 315 17.20 -7.25 3.73
CA THR A 315 17.36 -8.66 4.03
C THR A 315 18.29 -9.36 3.05
N LYS A 316 18.92 -10.45 3.51
CA LYS A 316 19.71 -11.32 2.62
C LYS A 316 18.93 -11.86 1.42
N TYR A 317 17.60 -11.85 1.44
CA TYR A 317 16.79 -12.30 0.30
C TYR A 317 16.72 -11.22 -0.76
N LEU A 318 16.46 -9.97 -0.33
CA LEU A 318 16.38 -8.84 -1.26
C LEU A 318 17.75 -8.47 -1.83
N ARG A 319 18.82 -8.54 -1.02
CA ARG A 319 20.19 -8.33 -1.50
C ARG A 319 20.62 -9.31 -2.58
N LYS A 320 19.99 -10.48 -2.65
CA LYS A 320 20.30 -11.54 -3.62
C LYS A 320 19.46 -11.51 -4.88
N ILE A 321 18.56 -10.53 -5.02
CA ILE A 321 17.61 -10.49 -6.14
C ILE A 321 18.30 -10.41 -7.50
N LEU A 322 19.51 -9.81 -7.54
CA LEU A 322 20.33 -9.65 -8.74
C LEU A 322 21.53 -10.62 -8.81
N ASP A 323 21.65 -11.62 -7.91
CA ASP A 323 22.83 -12.51 -7.83
C ASP A 323 23.10 -13.28 -9.15
N VAL A 324 22.06 -13.52 -9.94
CA VAL A 324 22.15 -14.24 -11.22
C VAL A 324 22.38 -13.32 -12.43
N ASP A 325 22.25 -12.01 -12.24
CA ASP A 325 22.47 -10.99 -13.28
C ASP A 325 23.95 -10.60 -13.39
N PRO A 326 24.40 -10.05 -14.54
CA PRO A 326 25.72 -9.43 -14.60
C PRO A 326 25.82 -8.24 -13.63
N GLU A 327 27.03 -7.96 -13.14
CA GLU A 327 27.28 -6.81 -12.26
C GLU A 327 26.85 -5.48 -12.88
N SER A 328 26.87 -5.39 -14.22
CA SER A 328 26.45 -4.21 -15.00
C SER A 328 24.94 -4.02 -15.10
N VAL A 329 24.09 -4.96 -14.66
CA VAL A 329 22.64 -4.94 -14.94
C VAL A 329 21.94 -3.64 -14.54
N GLN A 330 22.38 -3.02 -13.44
CA GLN A 330 21.84 -1.74 -12.96
C GLN A 330 22.24 -0.57 -13.86
N ASP A 331 23.47 -0.59 -14.38
CA ASP A 331 23.95 0.42 -15.33
C ASP A 331 23.32 0.21 -16.72
N ASP A 332 23.24 -1.04 -17.18
CA ASP A 332 22.68 -1.42 -18.49
C ASP A 332 21.21 -1.00 -18.64
N HIS A 333 20.44 -1.07 -17.55
CA HIS A 333 19.02 -0.69 -17.52
C HIS A 333 18.75 0.65 -16.82
N ASN A 334 19.81 1.40 -16.47
CA ASN A 334 19.77 2.71 -15.82
C ASN A 334 18.83 2.76 -14.60
N PHE A 335 19.03 1.85 -13.65
CA PHE A 335 18.29 1.81 -12.38
C PHE A 335 19.20 1.55 -11.19
N LYS A 336 18.72 1.83 -9.97
CA LYS A 336 19.41 1.55 -8.72
C LYS A 336 18.44 1.01 -7.68
N LEU A 337 18.85 -0.06 -7.00
CA LEU A 337 18.18 -0.57 -5.81
C LEU A 337 18.75 0.12 -4.56
N HIS A 338 17.86 0.67 -3.74
CA HIS A 338 18.19 1.31 -2.46
C HIS A 338 17.59 0.52 -1.31
N PHE A 339 18.33 0.46 -0.22
CA PHE A 339 17.96 -0.27 0.99
C PHE A 339 18.18 0.64 2.19
N PRO A 340 17.42 0.48 3.29
CA PRO A 340 17.62 1.29 4.49
C PRO A 340 19.02 1.04 5.07
N GLU A 341 19.68 2.10 5.54
CA GLU A 341 20.98 2.01 6.22
C GLU A 341 20.78 1.83 7.72
N ASN A 342 21.61 1.00 8.38
CA ASN A 342 21.77 0.97 9.84
C ASN A 342 20.48 0.90 10.70
N GLY A 343 19.42 0.24 10.21
CA GLY A 343 18.14 0.14 10.92
C GLY A 343 17.28 1.41 10.87
N GLU A 344 17.63 2.37 10.02
CA GLU A 344 16.80 3.52 9.69
C GLU A 344 15.60 3.10 8.84
N VAL A 345 14.61 4.00 8.76
CA VAL A 345 13.43 3.85 7.90
C VAL A 345 13.58 4.72 6.67
N ILE A 346 13.05 4.27 5.54
CA ILE A 346 13.00 5.13 4.34
C ILE A 346 12.06 6.32 4.64
N CYS A 347 12.61 7.52 4.56
CA CYS A 347 11.89 8.76 4.82
C CYS A 347 12.13 9.74 3.67
N PHE A 348 11.05 10.22 3.07
CA PHE A 348 11.09 11.30 2.08
C PHE A 348 10.60 12.59 2.72
N GLU A 349 11.35 13.68 2.56
CA GLU A 349 11.03 14.99 3.11
C GLU A 349 10.94 16.03 1.99
N TYR A 350 9.92 16.89 2.06
CA TYR A 350 9.63 17.94 1.08
C TYR A 350 9.25 19.24 1.81
N ASP A 351 9.76 20.39 1.35
CA ASP A 351 9.53 21.72 1.94
C ASP A 351 8.46 22.56 1.20
#